data_AF-V8N527-F1
#
_entry.id   AF-V8N527-F1
#
_cell.length_a   1.000
_cell.length_b   1.000
_cell.length_c   1.000
_cell.angle_alpha   90.00
_cell.angle_beta   90.00
_cell.angle_gamma   90.00
#
_symmetry.space_group_name_H-M   'P 1'
#
loop_
_entity.id
_entity.type
_entity.pdbx_description
1 polymer ?
#
loop_
_entity_poly.entity_id
_entity_poly.type
_entity_poly.pdbx_seq_one_letter_code
_entity_poly.pdbx_strand_id
1 'polypeptide(L)'
;MNYFPEGNQDICSSEKCWKEIDTVVGNKAILNFEDRKRLPYTNAVIHEIQRPRVCLGENLAWIELFLFFTSILRNFQLSWPDKYQAPDFTPQFAVTQSPSRFKVLLKCRQP
;
A
#
# COMPACT_ATOMS: atom_id res chain seq x y z
N MET A 1 23.93 -18.31 -13.74
CA MET A 1 24.11 -18.30 -12.27
C MET A 1 23.62 -16.95 -11.76
N ASN A 2 22.71 -16.80 -10.81
CA ASN A 2 21.61 -17.58 -10.27
C ASN A 2 20.82 -16.54 -9.46
N TYR A 3 19.51 -16.72 -9.37
CA TYR A 3 18.56 -15.98 -8.53
C TYR A 3 18.12 -14.59 -9.01
N PHE A 4 17.12 -14.58 -9.89
CA PHE A 4 16.00 -13.65 -9.73
C PHE A 4 14.68 -14.43 -9.94
N PRO A 5 14.23 -15.25 -8.97
CA PRO A 5 12.80 -15.38 -8.79
C PRO A 5 12.28 -14.10 -8.10
N GLU A 6 10.98 -13.85 -8.14
CA GLU A 6 10.29 -12.78 -7.39
C GLU A 6 10.13 -11.42 -8.12
N GLY A 7 9.56 -11.46 -9.32
CA GLY A 7 8.74 -10.34 -9.84
C GLY A 7 7.43 -10.10 -9.07
N ASN A 8 7.42 -10.33 -7.75
CA ASN A 8 6.23 -10.38 -6.89
C ASN A 8 6.42 -9.71 -5.51
N GLN A 9 7.51 -8.95 -5.28
CA GLN A 9 7.80 -8.38 -3.97
C GLN A 9 6.67 -7.46 -3.45
N ASP A 10 6.01 -6.73 -4.36
CA ASP A 10 4.91 -5.80 -4.04
C ASP A 10 3.61 -6.53 -3.67
N ILE A 11 3.38 -7.70 -4.27
CA ILE A 11 2.22 -8.55 -4.00
C ILE A 11 2.37 -9.20 -2.61
N CYS A 12 3.57 -9.62 -2.24
CA CYS A 12 3.83 -10.20 -0.92
C CYS A 12 3.65 -9.17 0.21
N SER A 13 4.08 -7.92 0.00
CA SER A 13 3.90 -6.85 0.99
C SER A 13 2.42 -6.50 1.17
N SER A 14 1.69 -6.42 0.05
CA SER A 14 0.24 -6.22 0.07
C SER A 14 -0.46 -7.37 0.79
N GLU A 15 -0.14 -8.64 0.48
CA GLU A 15 -0.77 -9.83 1.09
C GLU A 15 -0.62 -9.87 2.62
N LYS A 16 0.53 -9.44 3.14
CA LYS A 16 0.75 -9.30 4.59
C LYS A 16 -0.16 -8.23 5.19
N CYS A 17 -0.28 -7.07 4.54
CA CYS A 17 -1.22 -6.02 4.96
C CYS A 17 -2.67 -6.51 4.91
N TRP A 18 -3.06 -7.27 3.88
CA TRP A 18 -4.41 -7.85 3.78
C TRP A 18 -4.73 -8.77 4.95
N LYS A 19 -3.85 -9.74 5.23
CA LYS A 19 -4.04 -10.68 6.35
C LYS A 19 -4.10 -9.95 7.69
N GLU A 20 -3.25 -8.95 7.86
CA GLU A 20 -3.22 -8.12 9.06
C GLU A 20 -4.53 -7.32 9.22
N ILE A 21 -4.99 -6.64 8.17
CA ILE A 21 -6.22 -5.84 8.19
C ILE A 21 -7.45 -6.72 8.46
N ASP A 22 -7.54 -7.89 7.81
CA ASP A 22 -8.64 -8.85 7.98
C ASP A 22 -8.70 -9.38 9.41
N THR A 23 -7.54 -9.72 9.98
CA THR A 23 -7.42 -10.24 11.35
C THR A 23 -7.73 -9.18 12.41
N VAL A 24 -7.21 -7.95 12.23
CA VAL A 24 -7.22 -6.93 13.28
C VAL A 24 -8.48 -6.07 13.22
N VAL A 25 -8.97 -5.79 12.02
CA VAL A 25 -10.11 -4.89 11.83
C VAL A 25 -11.39 -5.65 11.52
N GLY A 26 -11.33 -6.81 10.87
CA GLY A 26 -12.50 -7.61 10.51
C GLY A 26 -13.55 -6.77 9.78
N ASN A 27 -14.83 -6.94 10.14
CA ASN A 27 -15.98 -6.23 9.56
C ASN A 27 -16.27 -4.86 10.23
N LYS A 28 -15.25 -4.19 10.77
CA LYS A 28 -15.44 -2.87 11.38
C LYS A 28 -15.64 -1.83 10.28
N ALA A 29 -16.82 -1.22 10.25
CA ALA A 29 -17.18 -0.19 9.27
C ALA A 29 -16.36 1.11 9.42
N ILE A 30 -15.80 1.38 10.62
CA ILE A 30 -15.08 2.63 10.93
C ILE A 30 -13.73 2.30 11.57
N LEU A 31 -12.67 2.82 10.97
CA LEU A 31 -11.31 2.73 11.47
C LEU A 31 -10.97 3.93 12.35
N ASN A 32 -10.26 3.70 13.46
CA ASN A 32 -9.87 4.76 14.38
C ASN A 32 -8.34 4.95 14.40
N PHE A 33 -7.86 6.12 14.80
CA PHE A 33 -6.42 6.41 14.88
C PHE A 33 -5.65 5.38 15.72
N GLU A 34 -6.25 4.91 16.81
CA GLU A 34 -5.60 3.99 17.74
C GLU A 34 -5.40 2.58 17.15
N ASP A 35 -6.18 2.21 16.14
CA ASP A 35 -6.05 0.92 15.44
C ASP A 35 -4.68 0.81 14.73
N ARG A 36 -3.98 1.94 14.52
CA ARG A 36 -2.62 2.00 13.96
C ARG A 36 -1.61 1.12 14.67
N LYS A 37 -1.70 1.06 16.01
CA LYS A 37 -0.76 0.29 16.84
C LYS A 37 -0.93 -1.21 16.62
N ARG A 38 -2.11 -1.62 16.14
CA ARG A 38 -2.48 -3.00 15.88
C ARG A 38 -2.21 -3.42 14.44
N LEU A 39 -1.84 -2.48 13.57
CA LEU A 39 -1.54 -2.71 12.15
C LEU A 39 -0.08 -2.32 11.83
N PRO A 40 0.92 -3.02 12.41
CA PRO A 40 2.33 -2.68 12.20
C PRO A 40 2.78 -2.69 10.73
N TYR A 41 2.29 -3.62 9.89
CA TYR A 41 2.64 -3.64 8.47
C TYR A 41 2.05 -2.44 7.73
N THR A 42 0.76 -2.18 7.93
CA THR A 42 0.09 -1.03 7.32
C THR A 42 0.72 0.28 7.76
N ASN A 43 1.05 0.39 9.06
CA ASN A 43 1.71 1.56 9.63
C ASN A 43 3.13 1.76 9.05
N ALA A 44 3.89 0.69 8.83
CA ALA A 44 5.21 0.77 8.20
C ALA A 44 5.12 1.27 6.75
N VAL A 45 4.15 0.80 5.97
CA VAL A 45 3.93 1.28 4.59
C VAL A 45 3.59 2.77 4.57
N ILE A 46 2.70 3.23 5.45
CA ILE A 46 2.34 4.65 5.54
C ILE A 46 3.55 5.48 5.96
N HIS A 47 4.36 4.98 6.90
CA HIS A 47 5.60 5.65 7.30
C HIS A 47 6.58 5.78 6.14
N GLU A 48 6.77 4.76 5.30
CA GLU A 48 7.64 4.89 4.12
C GLU A 48 7.08 5.88 3.09
N ILE A 49 5.75 5.94 2.90
CA ILE A 49 5.10 6.94 2.02
C ILE A 49 5.32 8.37 2.54
N GLN A 50 5.28 8.56 3.86
CA GLN A 50 5.42 9.86 4.51
C GLN A 50 6.86 10.24 4.83
N ARG A 51 7.79 9.29 4.83
CA ARG A 51 9.22 9.48 5.09
C ARG A 51 9.86 10.65 4.34
N PRO A 52 9.58 10.89 3.04
CA PRO A 52 10.12 12.04 2.33
C PRO A 52 9.44 13.38 2.68
N ARG A 53 8.34 13.39 3.45
CA ARG A 53 7.51 14.58 3.74
C ARG A 53 7.33 14.79 5.25
N VAL A 54 8.34 15.37 5.91
CA VAL A 54 8.17 15.88 7.28
C VAL A 54 7.41 17.21 7.19
N CYS A 55 6.13 17.21 7.53
CA CYS A 55 5.26 18.39 7.47
C CYS A 55 4.45 18.52 8.77
N LEU A 56 4.06 19.74 9.14
CA LEU A 56 3.18 20.00 10.32
C LEU A 56 1.88 19.19 10.30
N GLY A 57 1.42 18.78 9.10
CA GLY A 57 0.23 17.96 8.89
C GLY A 57 0.45 16.45 8.94
N GLU A 58 1.57 15.93 9.44
CA GLU A 58 1.89 14.50 9.46
C GLU A 58 0.74 13.65 10.03
N ASN A 59 0.18 14.02 11.19
CA ASN A 59 -0.92 13.28 11.81
C ASN A 59 -2.21 13.28 10.98
N LEU A 60 -2.51 14.40 10.31
CA LEU A 60 -3.70 14.52 9.47
C LEU A 60 -3.53 13.69 8.19
N ALA A 61 -2.38 13.85 7.52
CA ALA A 61 -2.02 13.05 6.37
C ALA A 61 -1.99 11.56 6.70
N TRP A 62 -1.52 11.20 7.90
CA TRP A 62 -1.48 9.82 8.39
C TRP A 62 -2.88 9.23 8.48
N ILE A 63 -3.83 9.94 9.07
CA ILE A 63 -5.23 9.49 9.13
C ILE A 63 -5.82 9.30 7.73
N GLU A 64 -5.66 10.28 6.85
CA GLU A 64 -6.23 10.20 5.50
C GLU A 64 -5.62 9.05 4.69
N LEU A 65 -4.29 8.93 4.69
CA LEU A 65 -3.57 7.83 4.05
C LEU A 65 -3.99 6.48 4.62
N PHE A 66 -4.12 6.39 5.94
CA PHE A 66 -4.53 5.16 6.62
C PHE A 66 -5.93 4.73 6.18
N LEU A 67 -6.90 5.63 6.21
CA LEU A 67 -8.29 5.33 5.80
C LEU A 67 -8.38 4.97 4.32
N PHE A 68 -7.68 5.73 3.46
CA PHE A 68 -7.67 5.47 2.03
C PHE A 68 -7.03 4.12 1.71
N PHE A 69 -5.85 3.87 2.26
CA PHE A 69 -5.08 2.65 1.99
C PHE A 69 -5.80 1.40 2.50
N THR A 70 -6.31 1.42 3.73
CA THR A 70 -7.07 0.29 4.29
C THR A 70 -8.41 0.09 3.60
N SER A 71 -9.10 1.14 3.16
CA SER A 71 -10.35 1.03 2.39
C SER A 71 -10.11 0.38 1.02
N ILE A 72 -9.04 0.77 0.35
CA ILE A 72 -8.60 0.15 -0.91
C ILE A 72 -8.23 -1.31 -0.66
N LEU A 73 -7.39 -1.56 0.35
CA LEU A 73 -7.01 -2.89 0.80
C LEU A 73 -8.12 -3.64 1.57
N ARG A 74 -9.38 -3.24 1.47
CA ARG A 74 -10.52 -4.07 1.86
C ARG A 74 -11.33 -4.48 0.66
N ASN A 75 -11.56 -3.53 -0.24
CA ASN A 75 -12.49 -3.69 -1.35
C ASN A 75 -11.82 -4.04 -2.67
N PHE A 76 -10.51 -3.86 -2.84
CA PHE A 76 -9.85 -3.99 -4.14
C PHE A 76 -8.60 -4.84 -4.08
N GLN A 77 -8.62 -6.01 -4.71
CA GLN A 77 -7.41 -6.78 -4.95
C GLN A 77 -6.61 -6.13 -6.09
N LEU A 78 -5.47 -5.51 -5.76
CA LEU A 78 -4.51 -5.03 -6.75
C LEU A 78 -3.80 -6.22 -7.39
N SER A 79 -3.88 -6.31 -8.71
CA SER A 79 -3.14 -7.29 -9.50
C SER A 79 -2.40 -6.59 -10.63
N TRP A 80 -1.23 -7.12 -10.98
CA TRP A 80 -0.52 -6.67 -12.18
C TRP A 80 -1.22 -7.24 -13.42
N PRO A 81 -1.47 -6.41 -14.45
CA PRO A 81 -2.11 -6.88 -15.68
C PRO A 81 -1.26 -7.90 -16.43
N ASP A 82 0.06 -7.89 -16.25
CA ASP A 82 0.98 -8.84 -16.86
C ASP A 82 2.11 -9.22 -15.89
N LYS A 83 2.52 -10.49 -15.85
CA LYS A 83 3.58 -11.01 -14.96
C LYS A 83 4.97 -10.52 -15.37
N TYR A 84 5.10 -9.96 -16.58
CA TYR A 84 6.39 -9.64 -17.20
C TYR A 84 6.71 -8.15 -17.30
N GLN A 85 5.82 -7.26 -16.85
CA GLN A 85 6.03 -5.82 -16.92
C GLN A 85 6.03 -5.22 -15.52
N ALA A 86 7.13 -5.45 -14.79
CA ALA A 86 7.42 -4.67 -13.60
C ALA A 86 7.46 -3.18 -14.01
N PRO A 87 6.78 -2.28 -13.29
CA PRO A 87 6.86 -0.86 -13.58
C PRO A 87 8.32 -0.44 -13.47
N ASP A 88 8.77 0.34 -14.45
CA ASP A 88 10.11 0.90 -14.39
C ASP A 88 10.17 1.89 -13.23
N PHE A 89 10.87 1.50 -12.17
CA PHE A 89 11.05 2.28 -10.94
C PHE A 89 12.13 3.36 -11.10
N THR A 90 12.57 3.67 -12.33
CA THR A 90 13.47 4.79 -12.57
C THR A 90 12.84 6.06 -12.00
N PRO A 91 13.46 6.67 -10.97
CA PRO A 91 12.93 7.89 -10.38
C PRO A 91 13.05 9.00 -11.42
N GLN A 92 11.92 9.47 -11.94
CA GLN A 92 11.90 10.70 -12.72
C GLN A 92 12.08 11.85 -11.73
N PHE A 93 13.30 12.39 -11.65
CA PHE A 93 13.64 13.53 -10.81
C PHE A 93 12.98 14.81 -11.36
N ALA A 94 11.71 15.00 -11.00
CA ALA A 94 11.01 16.27 -11.07
C ALA A 94 10.85 16.84 -9.64
N VAL A 95 10.14 17.98 -9.49
CA VAL A 95 9.81 18.58 -8.18
C VAL A 95 9.12 17.57 -7.24
N THR A 96 8.46 16.54 -7.79
CA THR A 96 7.91 15.39 -7.06
C THR A 96 8.45 14.07 -7.62
N GLN A 97 8.98 13.19 -6.75
CA GLN A 97 9.31 11.80 -7.10
C GLN A 97 8.02 11.09 -7.50
N SER A 98 7.84 10.85 -8.80
CA SER A 98 6.65 10.20 -9.35
C SER A 98 7.12 9.07 -10.26
N PRO A 99 6.61 7.84 -10.08
CA PRO A 99 6.98 6.74 -10.96
C PRO A 99 6.48 6.99 -12.37
N SER A 100 7.16 6.39 -13.35
CA SER A 100 6.68 6.33 -14.74
C SER A 100 5.27 5.74 -14.79
N ARG A 101 4.43 6.23 -15.73
CA ARG A 101 3.01 5.84 -15.84
C ARG A 101 2.88 4.31 -15.92
N PHE A 102 2.30 3.71 -14.88
CA PHE A 102 2.07 2.28 -14.79
C PHE A 102 0.57 1.98 -14.79
N LYS A 103 0.21 0.76 -15.23
CA LYS A 103 -1.18 0.27 -15.23
C LYS A 103 -1.32 -0.80 -14.15
N VAL A 104 -2.34 -0.66 -13.31
CA VAL A 104 -2.73 -1.67 -12.32
C VAL A 104 -4.14 -2.15 -12.60
N LEU A 105 -4.40 -3.43 -12.35
CA LEU A 105 -5.74 -4.00 -12.42
C LEU A 105 -6.34 -4.04 -11.02
N LEU A 106 -7.38 -3.25 -10.81
CA LEU A 106 -8.19 -3.25 -9.59
C LEU A 106 -9.32 -4.25 -9.76
N LYS A 107 -9.28 -5.37 -9.03
CA LYS A 107 -10.41 -6.30 -8.97
C LYS A 107 -11.21 -6.03 -7.70
N CYS A 108 -12.52 -5.82 -7.83
CA CYS A 108 -13.40 -5.68 -6.68
C CYS A 108 -13.46 -7.01 -5.92
N ARG A 109 -13.05 -6.99 -4.66
CA ARG A 109 -13.19 -8.09 -3.72
C ARG A 109 -14.58 -7.95 -3.11
N GLN A 110 -15.49 -8.85 -3.48
CA GLN A 110 -16.80 -8.93 -2.82
C GLN A 110 -16.60 -9.38 -1.36
N PRO A 111 -17.36 -8.82 -0.40
CA PRO A 111 -17.32 -9.23 1.00
C PRO A 111 -17.83 -10.66 1.21
#